data_AF-A0A6B8RMA7-F1
#
_entry.id   AF-A0A6B8RMA7-F1
#
_cell.length_a   1.000
_cell.length_b   1.000
_cell.length_c   1.000
_cell.angle_alpha   90.00
_cell.angle_beta   90.00
_cell.angle_gamma   90.00
#
_symmetry.space_group_name_H-M   'P 1'
#
loop_
_entity.id
_entity.type
_entity.pdbx_description
1 polymer ?
#
loop_
_entity_poly.entity_id
_entity_poly.type
_entity_poly.pdbx_seq_one_letter_code
_entity_poly.pdbx_strand_id
1 'polypeptide(L)'
;MIYSFLLYLHILSVIPSLGPFFVLIPLVRKLRTASSDELKIYLPTFTLAVRLSKHCGHVLVTSGVLMMWIGHISWLTSWVLITIFILVSSLYFIARAFSPTIRKLAIPDHNNRQELVNKLRFNVWLYVVLMVIMLWFMVNKPNFW
;
A
#
# COMPACT_ATOMS: atom_id res chain seq x y z
N MET A 1 -0.24 23.16 -18.20
CA MET A 1 0.83 23.16 -17.17
C MET A 1 0.41 22.42 -15.89
N ILE A 2 -0.72 22.78 -15.25
CA ILE A 2 -1.20 22.13 -14.02
C ILE A 2 -1.43 20.62 -14.19
N TYR A 3 -2.07 20.20 -15.29
CA TYR A 3 -2.29 18.78 -15.57
C TYR A 3 -0.98 17.98 -15.63
N SER A 4 0.03 18.47 -16.35
CA SER A 4 1.35 17.82 -16.45
C SER A 4 2.05 17.73 -15.10
N PHE A 5 1.97 18.79 -14.28
CA PHE A 5 2.51 18.77 -12.91
C PHE A 5 1.85 17.67 -12.06
N LEU A 6 0.51 17.59 -12.10
CA LEU A 6 -0.23 16.55 -11.38
C LEU A 6 0.09 15.15 -11.90
N LEU A 7 0.29 14.99 -13.21
CA LEU A 7 0.69 13.72 -13.80
C LEU A 7 2.05 13.25 -13.28
N TYR A 8 3.05 14.13 -13.27
CA TYR A 8 4.35 13.80 -12.70
C TYR A 8 4.27 13.50 -11.20
N LEU A 9 3.50 14.31 -10.44
CA LEU A 9 3.26 14.05 -9.02
C LEU A 9 2.61 12.68 -8.80
N HIS A 10 1.62 12.33 -9.61
CA HIS A 10 0.91 11.06 -9.57
C HIS A 10 1.88 9.90 -9.82
N ILE A 11 2.64 9.95 -10.92
CA ILE A 11 3.62 8.91 -11.27
C ILE A 11 4.68 8.77 -10.16
N LEU A 12 5.23 9.88 -9.68
CA LEU A 12 6.23 9.89 -8.61
C LEU A 12 5.69 9.32 -7.31
N SER A 13 4.40 9.51 -7.01
CA SER A 13 3.77 8.99 -5.79
C SER A 13 3.55 7.47 -5.79
N VAL A 14 3.47 6.84 -6.98
CA VAL A 14 3.37 5.37 -7.11
C VAL A 14 4.60 4.69 -6.51
N ILE A 15 5.79 5.23 -6.77
CA ILE A 15 7.08 4.62 -6.39
C ILE A 15 7.18 4.41 -4.86
N PRO A 16 7.06 5.44 -4.01
CA PRO A 16 7.09 5.26 -2.55
C PRO A 16 5.78 4.67 -2.00
N SER A 17 4.68 4.64 -2.76
CA SER A 17 3.47 3.93 -2.33
C SER A 17 3.66 2.40 -2.40
N LEU A 18 4.21 1.90 -3.51
CA LEU A 18 4.40 0.46 -3.76
C LEU A 18 5.77 -0.06 -3.31
N GLY A 19 6.84 0.71 -3.55
CA GLY A 19 8.23 0.31 -3.37
C GLY A 19 8.57 -0.28 -2.00
N PRO A 20 8.13 0.31 -0.87
CA PRO A 20 8.45 -0.21 0.45
C PRO A 20 7.99 -1.65 0.68
N PHE A 21 6.92 -2.10 0.04
CA PHE A 21 6.40 -3.47 0.22
C PHE A 21 7.40 -4.54 -0.23
N PHE A 22 8.23 -4.27 -1.24
CA PHE A 22 9.29 -5.20 -1.65
C PHE A 22 10.35 -5.38 -0.57
N VAL A 23 10.63 -4.34 0.21
CA VAL A 23 11.54 -4.39 1.38
C VAL A 23 10.84 -4.99 2.60
N LEU A 24 9.53 -4.81 2.75
CA LEU A 24 8.76 -5.42 3.82
C LEU A 24 8.78 -6.96 3.72
N ILE A 25 8.74 -7.55 2.52
CA ILE A 25 8.76 -9.02 2.34
C ILE A 25 9.95 -9.69 3.08
N PRO A 26 11.22 -9.32 2.83
CA PRO A 26 12.35 -9.89 3.57
C PRO A 26 12.35 -9.46 5.05
N LEU A 27 11.86 -8.27 5.37
CA LEU A 27 11.78 -7.81 6.76
C LEU A 27 10.80 -8.66 7.59
N VAL A 28 9.65 -9.06 7.02
CA VAL A 28 8.71 -9.99 7.69
C VAL A 28 9.37 -11.34 7.98
N ARG A 29 10.24 -11.84 7.08
CA ARG A 29 10.98 -13.09 7.33
C ARG A 29 11.92 -12.93 8.53
N LYS A 30 12.62 -11.80 8.64
CA LYS A 30 13.49 -11.49 9.78
C LYS A 30 12.70 -11.36 11.09
N LEU A 31 11.49 -10.79 11.05
CA LEU A 31 10.60 -10.69 12.22
C LEU A 31 10.21 -12.06 12.81
N ARG A 32 10.32 -13.16 12.05
CA ARG A 32 10.05 -14.53 12.54
C ARG A 32 11.09 -15.01 13.54
N THR A 33 12.37 -14.74 13.27
CA THR A 33 13.51 -15.27 14.04
C THR A 33 14.19 -14.22 14.89
N ALA A 34 13.79 -12.94 14.77
CA ALA A 34 14.44 -11.83 15.45
C ALA A 34 14.43 -11.98 16.98
N SER A 35 15.55 -11.66 17.64
CA SER A 35 15.58 -11.50 19.10
C SER A 35 14.72 -10.32 19.55
N SER A 36 14.46 -10.20 20.85
CA SER A 36 13.72 -9.06 21.42
C SER A 36 14.37 -7.71 21.11
N ASP A 37 15.70 -7.66 21.00
CA ASP A 37 16.41 -6.42 20.68
C ASP A 37 16.40 -6.11 19.18
N GLU A 38 16.49 -7.12 18.32
CA GLU A 38 16.32 -6.94 16.87
C GLU A 38 14.89 -6.48 16.54
N LEU A 39 13.90 -6.95 17.30
CA LEU A 39 12.50 -6.58 17.12
C LEU A 39 12.25 -5.09 17.40
N LYS A 40 12.97 -4.50 18.37
CA LYS A 40 12.94 -3.05 18.66
C LYS A 40 13.46 -2.22 17.49
N ILE A 41 14.28 -2.79 16.62
CA ILE A 41 14.81 -2.12 15.42
C ILE A 41 13.89 -2.35 14.23
N TYR A 42 13.46 -3.59 14.00
CA TYR A 42 12.71 -3.96 12.81
C TYR A 42 11.26 -3.45 12.81
N LEU A 43 10.58 -3.41 13.95
CA LEU A 43 9.18 -2.94 14.01
C LEU A 43 9.03 -1.44 13.69
N PRO A 44 9.87 -0.52 14.19
CA PRO A 44 9.84 0.88 13.76
C PRO A 44 10.12 1.04 12.26
N THR A 45 11.11 0.35 11.70
CA THR A 45 11.40 0.38 10.26
C THR A 45 10.21 -0.12 9.44
N PHE A 46 9.59 -1.22 9.86
CA PHE A 46 8.39 -1.76 9.22
C PHE A 46 7.24 -0.74 9.26
N THR A 47 7.00 -0.13 10.42
CA THR A 47 5.94 0.86 10.62
C THR A 47 6.18 2.11 9.79
N LEU A 48 7.42 2.57 9.69
CA LEU A 48 7.80 3.72 8.87
C LEU A 48 7.53 3.45 7.40
N ALA A 49 7.94 2.28 6.89
CA ALA A 49 7.68 1.87 5.51
C ALA A 49 6.17 1.83 5.20
N VAL A 50 5.37 1.23 6.08
CA VAL A 50 3.90 1.19 5.91
C VAL A 50 3.29 2.59 5.95
N ARG A 51 3.74 3.46 6.86
CA ARG A 51 3.24 4.85 6.96
C ARG A 51 3.60 5.66 5.71
N LEU A 52 4.84 5.55 5.24
CA LEU A 52 5.29 6.20 4.01
C LEU A 52 4.43 5.76 2.83
N SER A 53 4.24 4.45 2.67
CA SER A 53 3.37 3.88 1.63
C SER A 53 1.94 4.43 1.68
N LYS A 54 1.37 4.57 2.88
CA LYS A 54 0.03 5.15 3.09
C LYS A 54 -0.03 6.62 2.67
N HIS A 55 0.93 7.45 3.11
CA HIS A 55 0.94 8.88 2.78
C HIS A 55 1.12 9.11 1.28
N CYS A 56 2.04 8.39 0.66
CA CYS A 56 2.21 8.43 -0.79
C CYS A 56 1.01 7.86 -1.54
N GLY A 57 0.35 6.84 -0.97
CA GLY A 57 -0.93 6.32 -1.48
C GLY A 57 -2.02 7.39 -1.48
N HIS A 58 -2.13 8.22 -0.42
CA HIS A 58 -3.07 9.34 -0.43
C HIS A 58 -2.74 10.36 -1.53
N VAL A 59 -1.46 10.72 -1.70
CA VAL A 59 -1.03 11.62 -2.78
C VAL A 59 -1.37 11.04 -4.15
N LEU A 60 -1.22 9.72 -4.32
CA LEU A 60 -1.61 9.01 -5.55
C LEU A 60 -3.11 9.13 -5.84
N VAL A 61 -3.97 8.92 -4.83
CA VAL A 61 -5.43 9.08 -4.98
C VAL A 61 -5.77 10.49 -5.39
N THR A 62 -5.29 11.47 -4.61
CA THR A 62 -5.74 12.85 -4.72
C THR A 62 -5.28 13.47 -6.03
N SER A 63 -4.04 13.20 -6.43
CA SER A 63 -3.52 13.61 -7.74
C SER A 63 -4.29 12.94 -8.89
N GLY A 64 -4.63 11.65 -8.78
CA GLY A 64 -5.43 10.95 -9.78
C GLY A 64 -6.82 11.56 -9.96
N VAL A 65 -7.53 11.76 -8.84
CA VAL A 65 -8.85 12.42 -8.80
C VAL A 65 -8.80 13.83 -9.39
N LEU A 66 -7.80 14.63 -9.02
CA LEU A 66 -7.62 15.99 -9.54
C LEU A 66 -7.37 15.99 -11.05
N MET A 67 -6.54 15.07 -11.55
CA MET A 67 -6.30 14.94 -12.99
C MET A 67 -7.58 14.59 -13.75
N MET A 68 -8.41 13.70 -13.22
CA MET A 68 -9.67 13.34 -13.89
C MET A 68 -10.66 14.50 -13.91
N TRP A 69 -10.74 15.26 -12.80
CA TRP A 69 -11.57 16.45 -12.73
C TRP A 69 -11.13 17.48 -13.80
N ILE A 70 -9.83 17.79 -13.86
CA ILE A 70 -9.28 18.79 -14.79
C ILE A 70 -9.31 18.28 -16.23
N GLY A 71 -9.11 16.98 -16.44
CA GLY A 71 -9.15 16.34 -17.74
C GLY A 71 -10.57 16.06 -18.26
N HIS A 72 -11.61 16.41 -17.50
CA HIS A 72 -13.01 16.13 -17.83
C HIS A 72 -13.29 14.65 -18.15
N ILE A 73 -12.54 13.73 -17.53
CA ILE A 73 -12.72 12.29 -17.74
C ILE A 73 -14.02 11.86 -17.07
N SER A 74 -14.85 11.11 -17.79
CA SER A 74 -16.10 10.57 -17.24
C SER A 74 -15.82 9.65 -16.05
N TRP A 75 -16.42 9.96 -14.91
CA TRP A 75 -16.36 9.15 -13.70
C TRP A 75 -17.01 7.79 -13.85
N LEU A 76 -17.88 7.61 -14.85
CA LEU A 76 -18.58 6.36 -15.12
C LEU A 76 -17.76 5.39 -15.99
N THR A 77 -16.58 5.81 -16.45
CA THR A 77 -15.72 4.96 -17.26
C THR A 77 -15.28 3.74 -16.45
N SER A 78 -15.41 2.56 -17.06
CA SER A 78 -15.12 1.26 -16.45
C SER A 78 -13.85 1.21 -15.59
N TRP A 79 -12.71 1.51 -16.21
CA TRP A 79 -11.42 1.45 -15.52
C TRP A 79 -11.29 2.50 -14.40
N VAL A 80 -11.95 3.66 -14.52
CA VAL A 80 -11.90 4.73 -13.51
C VAL A 80 -12.59 4.28 -12.22
N LEU A 81 -13.83 3.79 -12.31
CA LEU A 81 -14.60 3.35 -11.15
C LEU A 81 -13.90 2.20 -10.43
N ILE A 82 -13.45 1.20 -11.19
CA ILE A 82 -12.77 0.04 -10.61
C ILE A 82 -11.45 0.46 -9.96
N THR A 83 -10.68 1.35 -10.59
CA THR A 83 -9.42 1.85 -10.02
C THR A 83 -9.69 2.59 -8.71
N ILE A 84 -10.63 3.53 -8.66
CA ILE A 84 -10.96 4.27 -7.43
C ILE A 84 -11.40 3.31 -6.33
N PHE A 85 -12.27 2.35 -6.64
CA PHE A 85 -12.77 1.38 -5.69
C PHE A 85 -11.64 0.54 -5.09
N ILE A 86 -10.76 -0.01 -5.94
CA ILE A 86 -9.58 -0.78 -5.51
C ILE A 86 -8.66 0.10 -4.63
N LEU A 87 -8.43 1.33 -5.05
CA LEU A 87 -7.46 2.24 -4.46
C LEU A 87 -7.93 2.75 -3.08
N VAL A 88 -9.20 3.11 -2.92
CA VAL A 88 -9.82 3.42 -1.61
C VAL A 88 -9.83 2.19 -0.70
N SER A 89 -10.22 1.02 -1.23
CA SER A 89 -10.22 -0.23 -0.47
C SER A 89 -8.82 -0.60 0.03
N SER A 90 -7.79 -0.37 -0.79
CA SER A 90 -6.40 -0.64 -0.43
C SER A 90 -5.91 0.23 0.73
N LEU A 91 -6.26 1.52 0.73
CA LEU A 91 -5.90 2.46 1.81
C LEU A 91 -6.53 2.04 3.14
N TYR A 92 -7.81 1.66 3.11
CA TYR A 92 -8.50 1.13 4.28
C TYR A 92 -7.87 -0.18 4.76
N PHE A 93 -7.56 -1.08 3.84
CA PHE A 93 -6.91 -2.36 4.13
C PHE A 93 -5.56 -2.16 4.83
N ILE A 94 -4.71 -1.22 4.37
CA ILE A 94 -3.40 -0.96 4.99
C ILE A 94 -3.55 -0.62 6.48
N ALA A 95 -4.41 0.35 6.79
CA ALA A 95 -4.58 0.84 8.16
C ALA A 95 -5.07 -0.28 9.10
N ARG A 96 -5.99 -1.12 8.62
CA ARG A 96 -6.63 -2.16 9.43
C ARG A 96 -5.83 -3.47 9.48
N ALA A 97 -5.05 -3.80 8.46
CA ALA A 97 -4.35 -5.08 8.35
C ALA A 97 -2.97 -5.06 9.01
N PHE A 98 -2.22 -3.95 8.87
CA PHE A 98 -0.85 -3.85 9.36
C PHE A 98 -0.78 -3.32 10.81
N SER A 99 -1.48 -2.24 11.12
CA SER A 99 -1.40 -1.57 12.43
C SER A 99 -1.67 -2.48 13.63
N PRO A 100 -2.75 -3.29 13.67
CA PRO A 100 -3.00 -4.17 14.81
C PRO A 100 -1.99 -5.32 14.89
N THR A 101 -1.53 -5.83 13.74
CA THR A 101 -0.59 -6.96 13.67
C THR A 101 0.80 -6.55 14.18
N ILE A 102 1.27 -5.35 13.80
CA ILE A 102 2.52 -4.77 14.29
C ILE A 102 2.45 -4.52 15.80
N ARG A 103 1.34 -3.95 16.30
CA ARG A 103 1.17 -3.68 17.73
C ARG A 103 1.20 -4.96 18.56
N LYS A 104 0.56 -6.04 18.09
CA LYS A 104 0.62 -7.35 18.74
C LYS A 104 2.01 -7.95 18.72
N LEU A 105 2.75 -7.81 17.61
CA LEU A 105 4.14 -8.27 17.54
C LEU A 105 5.08 -7.53 18.49
N ALA A 106 4.77 -6.29 18.88
CA ALA A 106 5.58 -5.50 19.81
C ALA A 106 5.46 -5.94 21.28
N ILE A 107 4.47 -6.77 21.63
CA ILE A 107 4.24 -7.23 23.00
C ILE A 107 5.14 -8.45 23.27
N PRO A 108 6.06 -8.40 24.26
CA PRO A 108 6.84 -9.56 24.70
C PRO A 108 5.91 -10.69 25.18
N ASP A 109 6.26 -11.97 24.94
CA ASP A 109 5.52 -13.18 25.38
C ASP A 109 4.26 -13.62 24.62
N HIS A 110 4.04 -13.16 23.39
CA HIS A 110 2.99 -13.79 22.58
C HIS A 110 3.40 -15.16 22.00
N ASN A 111 2.81 -16.24 22.55
CA ASN A 111 2.87 -17.62 22.04
C ASN A 111 2.50 -17.76 20.54
N ASN A 112 1.83 -16.76 19.95
CA ASN A 112 1.36 -16.78 18.56
C ASN A 112 2.23 -15.95 17.59
N ARG A 113 3.49 -15.66 17.92
CA ARG A 113 4.39 -14.87 17.06
C ARG A 113 4.44 -15.37 15.61
N GLN A 114 4.52 -16.69 15.42
CA GLN A 114 4.57 -17.29 14.09
C GLN A 114 3.29 -17.06 13.28
N GLU A 115 2.13 -17.12 13.94
CA GLU A 115 0.83 -16.83 13.33
C GLU A 115 0.73 -15.36 12.91
N LEU A 116 1.15 -14.44 13.78
CA LEU A 116 1.16 -13.00 13.50
C LEU A 116 2.08 -12.64 12.33
N VAL A 117 3.27 -13.23 12.28
CA VAL A 117 4.23 -13.04 11.17
C VAL A 117 3.68 -13.60 9.86
N ASN A 118 3.04 -14.78 9.89
CA ASN A 118 2.41 -15.35 8.70
C ASN A 118 1.26 -14.48 8.19
N LYS A 119 0.42 -13.97 9.09
CA LYS A 119 -0.64 -13.01 8.76
C LYS A 119 -0.07 -11.73 8.17
N LEU A 120 1.02 -11.20 8.74
CA LEU A 120 1.70 -10.03 8.23
C LEU A 120 2.25 -10.27 6.82
N ARG A 121 2.89 -11.42 6.58
CA ARG A 121 3.42 -11.82 5.27
C ARG A 121 2.31 -11.92 4.22
N PHE A 122 1.20 -12.56 4.58
CA PHE A 122 0.04 -12.67 3.70
C PHE A 122 -0.50 -11.28 3.34
N ASN A 123 -0.64 -10.39 4.32
CA ASN A 123 -1.12 -9.02 4.09
C ASN A 123 -0.16 -8.21 3.20
N VAL A 124 1.16 -8.35 3.37
CA VAL A 124 2.15 -7.72 2.47
C VAL A 124 1.94 -8.20 1.03
N TRP A 125 1.84 -9.51 0.83
CA TRP A 125 1.64 -10.08 -0.52
C TRP A 125 0.31 -9.69 -1.14
N LEU A 126 -0.78 -9.78 -0.37
CA LEU A 126 -2.11 -9.37 -0.81
C LEU A 126 -2.10 -7.91 -1.26
N TYR A 127 -1.43 -7.03 -0.51
CA TYR A 127 -1.31 -5.64 -0.88
C TYR A 127 -0.49 -5.43 -2.16
N VAL A 128 0.64 -6.13 -2.32
CA VAL A 128 1.44 -6.07 -3.56
C VAL A 128 0.61 -6.49 -4.77
N VAL A 129 -0.11 -7.62 -4.67
CA VAL A 129 -1.00 -8.10 -5.74
C VAL A 129 -2.08 -7.07 -6.05
N LEU A 130 -2.72 -6.51 -5.04
CA LEU A 130 -3.74 -5.47 -5.19
C LEU A 130 -3.20 -4.24 -5.92
N MET A 131 -1.98 -3.80 -5.58
CA MET A 131 -1.32 -2.67 -6.24
C MET A 131 -0.92 -2.97 -7.68
N VAL A 132 -0.47 -4.19 -7.97
CA VAL A 132 -0.15 -4.60 -9.36
C VAL A 132 -1.42 -4.62 -10.21
N ILE A 133 -2.52 -5.14 -9.68
CA ILE A 133 -3.83 -5.10 -10.35
C ILE A 133 -4.23 -3.65 -10.61
N MET A 134 -4.17 -2.79 -9.59
CA MET A 134 -4.47 -1.36 -9.71
C MET A 134 -3.63 -0.68 -10.79
N LEU A 135 -2.32 -0.95 -10.83
CA LEU A 135 -1.41 -0.41 -11.83
C LEU A 135 -1.80 -0.89 -13.24
N TRP A 136 -2.15 -2.16 -13.39
CA TRP A 136 -2.63 -2.70 -14.67
C TRP A 136 -3.90 -1.99 -15.15
N PHE A 137 -4.87 -1.71 -14.27
CA PHE A 137 -6.06 -0.94 -14.61
C PHE A 137 -5.73 0.48 -15.09
N MET A 138 -4.78 1.15 -14.43
CA MET A 138 -4.34 2.50 -14.80
C MET A 138 -3.62 2.55 -16.16
N VAL A 139 -2.84 1.50 -16.49
CA VAL A 139 -2.05 1.44 -17.73
C VAL A 139 -2.89 0.96 -18.90
N ASN A 140 -3.60 -0.17 -18.74
CA ASN A 140 -4.33 -0.82 -19.82
C ASN A 140 -5.69 -0.18 -20.08
N LYS A 141 -6.26 0.52 -19.08
CA LYS A 141 -7.56 1.22 -19.16
C LYS A 141 -8.66 0.36 -19.81
N PRO A 142 -8.90 -0.87 -19.32
CA PRO A 142 -9.85 -1.79 -19.94
C PRO A 142 -11.25 -1.17 -19.95
N ASN A 143 -11.94 -1.33 -21.08
CA ASN A 143 -13.33 -0.92 -21.21
C ASN A 143 -14.25 -2.14 -21.11
N PHE A 144 -15.10 -2.19 -20.08
CA PHE A 144 -16.06 -3.26 -19.85
C PHE A 144 -17.50 -2.86 -20.22
N TRP A 145 -17.79 -1.55 -20.21
CA TRP A 145 -19.04 -0.91 -20.59
C TRP A 145 -18.78 0.50 -21.11
#